data_AF-W2JH22-F1
#
_entry.id   AF-W2JH22-F1
#
_cell.length_a   1.000
_cell.length_b   1.000
_cell.length_c   1.000
_cell.angle_alpha   90.00
_cell.angle_beta   90.00
_cell.angle_gamma   90.00
#
_symmetry.space_group_name_H-M   'P 1'
#
loop_
_entity.id
_entity.type
_entity.pdbx_description
1 polymer ?
#
loop_
_entity_poly.entity_id
_entity_poly.type
_entity_poly.pdbx_seq_one_letter_code
_entity_poly.pdbx_strand_id
1 'polypeptide(L)'
;KNCLGQFRDCRTVWRACAREIKTKDGVYVVAAYNRQSAGRVFALAVQGKDRLIYALEEGKPIESAEDRIDVYAFVRPFIVCTQK
;
A
#
# COMPACT_ATOMS: atom_id res chain seq x y z
N LYS A 1 -17.58 2.43 -5.06
CA LYS A 1 -18.00 1.15 -4.42
C LYS A 1 -16.96 0.84 -3.37
N ASN A 2 -17.35 0.86 -2.09
CA ASN A 2 -16.43 0.69 -0.96
C ASN A 2 -15.88 -0.74 -0.94
N CYS A 3 -14.55 -0.89 -1.00
CA CYS A 3 -13.84 -2.17 -0.81
C CYS A 3 -13.74 -2.58 0.67
N LEU A 4 -14.71 -2.18 1.51
CA LEU A 4 -14.74 -2.48 2.94
C LEU A 4 -15.54 -3.76 3.26
N GLY A 5 -16.20 -4.35 2.25
CA GLY A 5 -16.95 -5.59 2.41
C GLY A 5 -16.11 -6.82 2.14
N GLN A 6 -15.79 -7.56 3.21
CA GLN A 6 -15.69 -9.03 3.21
C GLN A 6 -14.51 -9.66 2.45
N PHE A 7 -13.28 -9.32 2.83
CA PHE A 7 -12.13 -10.17 2.51
C PHE A 7 -11.70 -10.94 3.77
N ARG A 8 -11.91 -12.25 3.78
CA ARG A 8 -11.45 -13.16 4.85
C ARG A 8 -9.96 -13.51 4.75
N ASP A 9 -9.34 -13.24 3.59
CA ASP A 9 -7.93 -13.51 3.30
C ASP A 9 -7.21 -12.20 2.90
N CYS A 10 -6.16 -11.91 3.66
CA CYS A 10 -5.34 -10.70 3.60
C CYS A 10 -4.53 -10.59 2.31
N ARG A 11 -4.14 -11.74 1.72
CA ARG A 11 -3.45 -11.80 0.43
C ARG A 11 -4.30 -11.26 -0.71
N THR A 12 -5.60 -11.53 -0.66
CA THR A 12 -6.55 -11.03 -1.67
C THR A 12 -6.74 -9.53 -1.57
N VAL A 13 -6.75 -8.96 -0.34
CA VAL A 13 -6.87 -7.50 -0.14
C VAL A 13 -5.65 -6.77 -0.68
N TRP A 14 -4.44 -7.24 -0.40
CA TRP A 14 -3.23 -6.62 -0.94
C TRP A 14 -3.21 -6.67 -2.46
N ARG A 15 -3.50 -7.83 -3.08
CA ARG A 15 -3.56 -7.95 -4.54
C ARG A 15 -4.65 -7.08 -5.15
N ALA A 16 -5.81 -6.99 -4.50
CA ALA A 16 -6.90 -6.11 -4.91
C ALA A 16 -6.49 -4.65 -4.79
N CYS A 17 -5.93 -4.20 -3.66
CA CYS A 17 -5.50 -2.82 -3.48
C CYS A 17 -4.33 -2.46 -4.43
N ALA A 18 -3.34 -3.33 -4.54
CA ALA A 18 -2.16 -3.13 -5.37
C ALA A 18 -2.40 -3.33 -6.87
N ARG A 19 -3.52 -3.88 -7.33
CA ARG A 19 -3.85 -4.00 -8.78
C ARG A 19 -5.13 -3.26 -9.18
N GLU A 20 -6.14 -3.21 -8.32
CA GLU A 20 -7.48 -2.65 -8.61
C GLU A 20 -7.61 -1.17 -8.24
N ILE A 21 -6.77 -0.63 -7.34
CA ILE A 21 -6.78 0.81 -7.09
C ILE A 21 -6.19 1.50 -8.32
N LYS A 22 -7.02 2.35 -8.93
CA LYS A 22 -6.64 3.25 -10.02
C LYS A 22 -5.69 4.30 -9.48
N THR A 23 -4.40 3.97 -9.48
CA THR A 23 -3.31 4.89 -9.18
C THR A 23 -2.79 5.50 -10.48
N LYS A 24 -2.54 6.81 -10.49
CA LYS A 24 -1.69 7.45 -11.50
C LYS A 24 -0.23 7.28 -11.11
N ASP A 25 0.68 7.52 -12.05
CA ASP A 25 2.11 7.59 -11.77
C ASP A 25 2.39 8.55 -10.61
N GLY A 26 3.25 8.13 -9.68
CA GLY A 26 3.56 8.90 -8.47
C GLY A 26 3.87 8.03 -7.26
N VAL A 27 4.07 8.69 -6.13
CA VAL A 27 4.36 8.05 -4.84
C VAL A 27 3.13 8.12 -3.95
N TYR A 28 2.86 7.04 -3.21
CA TYR A 28 1.74 6.92 -2.31
C TYR A 28 2.21 6.43 -0.94
N VAL A 29 1.59 6.95 0.11
CA VAL A 29 1.69 6.39 1.46
C VAL A 29 0.64 5.31 1.61
N VAL A 30 1.07 4.15 2.08
CA VAL A 30 0.25 2.99 2.33
C VAL A 30 0.34 2.63 3.80
N ALA A 31 -0.79 2.71 4.50
CA ALA A 31 -0.90 2.25 5.88
C ALA A 31 -1.68 0.94 5.94
N ALA A 32 -1.11 -0.02 6.64
CA ALA A 32 -1.65 -1.36 6.85
C ALA A 32 -1.58 -1.73 8.33
N TYR A 33 -2.53 -2.52 8.80
CA TYR A 33 -2.56 -3.06 10.15
C TYR A 33 -2.58 -4.56 10.08
N ASN A 34 -1.87 -5.23 10.98
CA ASN A 34 -2.03 -6.68 11.13
C ASN A 34 -3.25 -7.00 12.02
N ARG A 35 -3.63 -8.28 12.18
CA ARG A 35 -4.76 -8.67 13.07
C ARG A 35 -4.53 -8.32 14.55
N GLN A 36 -3.29 -8.06 14.93
CA GLN A 36 -2.89 -7.63 16.28
C GLN A 36 -2.82 -6.09 16.39
N SER A 37 -3.35 -5.36 15.40
CA SER A 37 -3.34 -3.89 15.33
C SER A 37 -1.94 -3.26 15.28
N ALA A 38 -0.89 -4.04 14.96
CA ALA A 38 0.42 -3.49 14.67
C ALA A 38 0.37 -2.81 13.29
N GLY A 39 0.49 -1.48 13.30
CA GLY A 39 0.51 -0.66 12.09
C GLY A 39 1.87 -0.73 11.40
N ARG A 40 1.86 -0.87 10.08
CA ARG A 40 3.03 -0.74 9.21
C ARG A 40 2.75 0.27 8.12
N VAL A 41 3.77 1.05 7.79
CA VAL A 41 3.72 2.06 6.73
C VAL A 41 4.68 1.66 5.62
N PHE A 42 4.20 1.77 4.40
CA PHE A 42 4.95 1.50 3.19
C PHE A 42 4.85 2.70 2.26
N ALA A 43 5.88 2.90 1.43
CA ALA A 43 5.76 3.75 0.25
C ALA A 43 5.48 2.87 -0.97
N LEU A 44 4.53 3.29 -1.80
CA LEU A 44 4.21 2.66 -3.07
C LEU A 44 4.57 3.63 -4.19
N ALA A 45 5.55 3.27 -5.01
CA ALA A 45 5.89 3.99 -6.22
C ALA A 45 5.19 3.32 -7.42
N VAL A 46 4.50 4.12 -8.23
CA VAL A 46 3.76 3.67 -9.42
C VAL A 46 4.36 4.36 -10.64
N GLN A 47 4.75 3.59 -11.64
CA GLN A 47 5.23 4.07 -12.93
C GLN A 47 4.66 3.19 -14.05
N GLY A 48 3.65 3.67 -14.76
CA GLY A 48 2.93 2.91 -15.77
C GLY A 48 2.27 1.67 -15.17
N LYS A 49 2.79 0.49 -15.53
CA LYS A 49 2.33 -0.81 -14.99
C LYS A 49 3.16 -1.27 -13.78
N ASP A 50 4.33 -0.68 -13.57
CA ASP A 50 5.25 -1.07 -12.52
C ASP A 50 4.81 -0.46 -11.20
N ARG A 51 4.84 -1.31 -10.16
CA ARG A 51 4.45 -0.94 -8.80
C ARG A 51 5.51 -1.48 -7.86
N LEU A 52 6.29 -0.58 -7.26
CA LEU A 52 7.36 -0.91 -6.31
C LEU A 52 6.95 -0.54 -4.89
N ILE A 53 7.13 -1.46 -3.96
CA ILE A 53 6.77 -1.30 -2.56
C ILE A 53 8.05 -1.12 -1.76
N TYR A 54 8.11 -0.09 -0.93
CA TYR A 54 9.24 0.17 -0.06
C TYR A 54 8.78 0.07 1.40
N ALA A 55 9.36 -0.88 2.13
CA ALA A 55 9.28 -0.87 3.59
C ALA A 55 10.28 0.15 4.13
N LEU A 56 9.85 0.97 5.09
CA LEU A 56 10.68 2.00 5.72
C LEU A 56 12.00 1.44 6.29
N GLU A 57 11.99 0.21 6.76
CA GLU A 57 13.15 -0.40 7.44
C GLU A 57 14.21 -0.96 6.48
N GLU A 58 13.87 -1.22 5.21
CA GLU A 58 14.76 -1.97 4.31
C GLU A 58 15.49 -1.11 3.29
N GLY A 59 15.01 0.11 3.02
CA GLY A 59 15.61 1.04 2.06
C GLY A 59 15.62 0.56 0.60
N LYS A 60 15.22 -0.68 0.32
CA LYS A 60 15.09 -1.30 -1.00
C LYS A 60 13.64 -1.71 -1.26
N PRO A 61 13.22 -1.79 -2.53
CA PRO A 61 11.91 -2.29 -2.85
C PRO A 61 11.81 -3.77 -2.47
N ILE A 62 10.70 -4.15 -1.83
CA ILE A 62 10.39 -5.53 -1.48
C ILE A 62 9.50 -6.14 -2.57
N GLU A 63 9.71 -7.41 -2.88
CA GLU A 63 8.92 -8.11 -3.90
C GLU A 63 7.45 -8.25 -3.49
N SER A 64 7.20 -8.37 -2.19
CA SER A 64 5.85 -8.53 -1.64
C SER A 64 5.75 -8.02 -0.22
N ALA A 65 4.61 -7.41 0.10
CA ALA A 65 4.20 -7.06 1.46
C ALA A 65 3.08 -7.96 1.98
N GLU A 66 2.73 -9.03 1.26
CA GLU A 66 1.62 -9.95 1.57
C GLU A 66 1.76 -10.54 2.99
N ASP A 67 2.96 -10.97 3.39
CA ASP A 67 3.20 -11.55 4.72
C ASP A 67 3.34 -10.50 5.84
N ARG A 68 3.24 -9.21 5.49
CA ARG A 68 3.45 -8.07 6.40
C ARG A 68 2.19 -7.26 6.61
N ILE A 69 1.12 -7.55 5.87
CA ILE A 69 -0.12 -6.77 5.82
C ILE A 69 -1.30 -7.73 5.95
N ASP A 70 -1.95 -7.74 7.12
CA ASP A 70 -3.19 -8.52 7.28
C ASP A 70 -4.44 -7.70 6.91
N VAL A 71 -4.44 -6.39 7.16
CA VAL A 71 -5.59 -5.51 6.99
C VAL A 71 -5.12 -4.20 6.38
N TYR A 72 -5.86 -3.72 5.37
CA TYR A 72 -5.56 -2.45 4.73
C TYR A 72 -6.32 -1.29 5.37
N ALA A 73 -5.67 -0.14 5.59
CA ALA A 73 -6.33 1.05 6.12
C ALA A 73 -6.50 2.19 5.12
N PHE A 74 -5.44 2.61 4.42
CA PHE A 74 -5.57 3.63 3.36
C PHE A 74 -4.37 3.74 2.41
N VAL A 75 -4.65 4.03 1.13
CA VAL A 75 -3.67 4.50 0.11
C VAL A 75 -3.92 5.99 -0.05
N ARG A 76 -2.89 6.82 0.06
CA ARG A 76 -2.98 8.26 -0.25
C ARG A 76 -1.80 8.72 -1.10
N PRO A 77 -2.01 9.56 -2.12
CA PRO A 77 -0.90 10.20 -2.82
C PRO A 77 -0.01 10.95 -1.84
N PHE A 78 1.30 10.78 -1.96
CA PHE A 78 2.28 11.57 -1.24
C PHE A 78 2.53 12.87 -2.01
N ILE A 79 1.98 13.97 -1.50
CA ILE A 79 2.09 15.28 -2.12
C ILE A 79 3.11 16.08 -1.33
N VAL A 80 4.26 16.35 -1.93
CA VAL A 80 5.24 17.28 -1.38
C VAL A 80 4.79 18.70 -1.73
N CYS A 81 4.24 19.41 -0.76
CA CYS A 81 4.01 20.84 -0.89
C CYS A 81 5.32 21.55 -0.55
N THR A 82 5.93 22.22 -1.52
CA THR A 82 7.02 23.16 -1.24
C THR A 82 6.42 24.45 -0.69
N GLN A 83 6.86 24.89 0.49
CA GLN A 83 6.63 26.28 0.90
C GLN A 83 7.50 27.17 0.02
N LYS A 84 6.88 28.21 -0.56
CA LYS A 84 7.58 29.32 -1.22
C LYS A 84 8.04 30.33 -0.19
#